data_AF-A0A6L7YJN1-F1
#
_entry.id   AF-A0A6L7YJN1-F1
#
_cell.length_a   1.000
_cell.length_b   1.000
_cell.length_c   1.000
_cell.angle_alpha   90.00
_cell.angle_beta   90.00
_cell.angle_gamma   90.00
#
_symmetry.space_group_name_H-M   'P 1'
#
loop_
_entity.id
_entity.type
_entity.pdbx_description
1 polymer ?
#
loop_
_entity_poly.entity_id
_entity_poly.type
_entity_poly.pdbx_seq_one_letter_code
_entity_poly.pdbx_strand_id
1 'polypeptide(L)'
;MIDFGLEHPDSVLLALGVPQGEEGGAAAPERPYFMEFYGCMTDQEKADYVLDYQQLADGLTSAERDLIGAIPETDAACIRDALSDEEYNALLAGTVREAVAASDAVADCISDEGYARAFVSVTEATNGPLSDGTRSCLGEVAEARPRFTALIHAPAYDPSAADAAELAEVAAGGLETWECMTAEEIQRTQQAGFAALAQ
;
A
#
# COMPACT_ATOMS: atom_id res chain seq x y z
N MET A 1 -4.58 1.38 -30.02
CA MET A 1 -5.09 0.92 -28.71
C MET A 1 -5.64 -0.47 -28.91
N ILE A 2 -5.04 -1.44 -28.24
CA ILE A 2 -5.58 -2.79 -28.15
C ILE A 2 -6.60 -2.73 -27.00
N ASP A 3 -7.82 -3.22 -27.26
CA ASP A 3 -8.90 -3.19 -26.30
C ASP A 3 -8.74 -4.40 -25.37
N PHE A 4 -8.03 -4.20 -24.26
CA PHE A 4 -7.70 -5.23 -23.27
C PHE A 4 -8.94 -5.99 -22.79
N GLY A 5 -10.11 -5.32 -22.72
CA GLY A 5 -11.37 -5.97 -22.35
C GLY A 5 -11.89 -6.96 -23.40
N LEU A 6 -11.46 -6.84 -24.65
CA LEU A 6 -11.76 -7.80 -25.71
C LEU A 6 -10.79 -8.98 -25.76
N GLU A 7 -9.53 -8.77 -25.34
CA GLU A 7 -8.50 -9.83 -25.36
C GLU A 7 -8.52 -10.68 -24.08
N HIS A 8 -8.89 -10.08 -22.94
CA HIS A 8 -8.89 -10.74 -21.63
C HIS A 8 -10.23 -10.54 -20.89
N PRO A 9 -11.37 -10.98 -21.47
CA PRO A 9 -12.70 -10.77 -20.89
C PRO A 9 -12.83 -11.41 -19.49
N ASP A 10 -12.18 -12.55 -19.25
CA ASP A 10 -12.23 -13.23 -17.95
C ASP A 10 -11.53 -12.43 -16.85
N SER A 11 -10.43 -11.75 -17.19
CA SER A 11 -9.71 -10.85 -16.29
C SER A 11 -10.51 -9.58 -15.98
N VAL A 12 -11.24 -9.05 -16.96
CA VAL A 12 -12.17 -7.92 -16.75
C VAL A 12 -13.35 -8.33 -15.88
N LEU A 13 -13.94 -9.51 -16.12
CA LEU A 13 -15.03 -10.04 -15.31
C LEU A 13 -14.60 -10.34 -13.87
N LEU A 14 -13.38 -10.88 -13.68
CA LEU A 14 -12.76 -11.02 -12.36
C LEU A 14 -12.57 -9.66 -11.69
N ALA A 15 -12.11 -8.65 -12.44
CA ALA A 15 -11.94 -7.29 -11.93
C ALA A 15 -13.26 -6.58 -11.58
N LEU A 16 -14.36 -6.97 -12.23
CA LEU A 16 -15.71 -6.50 -11.94
C LEU A 16 -16.40 -7.28 -10.82
N GLY A 17 -15.68 -8.18 -10.13
CA GLY A 17 -16.23 -8.99 -9.04
C GLY A 17 -17.28 -10.02 -9.49
N VAL A 18 -17.31 -10.36 -10.78
CA VAL A 18 -18.23 -11.37 -11.32
C VAL A 18 -17.63 -12.76 -11.06
N PRO A 19 -18.28 -13.62 -10.25
CA PRO A 19 -17.75 -14.95 -9.96
C PRO A 19 -17.69 -15.78 -11.25
N GLN A 20 -16.48 -16.15 -11.64
CA GLN A 20 -16.21 -17.08 -12.74
C GLN A 20 -16.61 -18.48 -12.26
N GLY A 21 -17.56 -19.13 -12.95
CA GLY A 21 -18.03 -20.47 -12.59
C GLY A 21 -16.90 -21.52 -12.61
N GLU A 22 -17.07 -22.59 -11.83
CA GLU A 22 -16.07 -23.63 -11.49
C GLU A 22 -15.45 -24.42 -12.68
N GLU A 23 -15.75 -24.09 -13.93
CA GLU A 23 -15.22 -24.78 -15.12
C GLU A 23 -14.60 -23.78 -16.11
N GLY A 24 -13.40 -23.29 -15.79
CA GLY A 24 -12.57 -22.49 -16.68
C GLY A 24 -11.13 -22.56 -16.21
N GLY A 25 -10.20 -22.91 -17.09
CA GLY A 25 -8.87 -23.39 -16.75
C GLY A 25 -8.10 -22.47 -15.81
N ALA A 26 -7.19 -23.06 -15.03
CA ALA A 26 -6.22 -22.36 -14.21
C ALA A 26 -5.72 -21.12 -14.97
N ALA A 27 -6.13 -19.94 -14.51
CA ALA A 27 -5.67 -18.68 -15.08
C ALA A 27 -4.15 -18.77 -15.13
N ALA A 28 -3.61 -18.82 -16.36
CA ALA A 28 -2.18 -18.96 -16.54
C ALA A 28 -1.49 -17.81 -15.77
N PRO A 29 -0.38 -18.05 -15.07
CA PRO A 29 0.39 -17.02 -14.39
C PRO A 29 1.12 -16.17 -15.43
N GLU A 30 0.37 -15.48 -16.28
CA GLU A 30 0.88 -14.74 -17.43
C GLU A 30 0.63 -13.26 -17.19
N ARG A 31 1.61 -12.65 -16.51
CA ARG A 31 1.68 -11.24 -16.10
C ARG A 31 0.58 -10.77 -15.15
N PRO A 32 0.90 -9.84 -14.23
CA PRO A 32 -0.14 -9.19 -13.44
C PRO A 32 -0.96 -8.33 -14.40
N TYR A 33 -2.17 -8.78 -14.77
CA TYR A 33 -3.14 -8.00 -15.54
C TYR A 33 -3.33 -6.59 -14.96
N PHE A 34 -3.14 -6.45 -13.65
CA PHE A 34 -3.05 -5.18 -12.93
C PHE A 34 -2.03 -4.20 -13.53
N MET A 35 -0.82 -4.65 -13.86
CA MET A 35 0.25 -3.78 -14.39
C MET A 35 -0.06 -3.30 -15.81
N GLU A 36 -0.69 -4.13 -16.63
CA GLU A 36 -1.13 -3.76 -17.98
C GLU A 36 -2.34 -2.82 -17.95
N PHE A 37 -3.28 -3.04 -17.03
CA PHE A 37 -4.39 -2.13 -16.76
C PHE A 37 -3.90 -0.77 -16.25
N TYR A 38 -3.00 -0.77 -15.25
CA TYR A 38 -2.41 0.44 -14.69
C TYR A 38 -1.66 1.25 -15.75
N GLY A 39 -0.95 0.58 -16.66
CA GLY A 39 -0.28 1.23 -17.80
C GLY A 39 -1.23 1.96 -18.77
N CYS A 40 -2.51 1.59 -18.80
CA CYS A 40 -3.53 2.24 -19.63
C CYS A 40 -4.26 3.39 -18.93
N MET A 41 -4.10 3.55 -17.61
CA MET A 41 -4.76 4.59 -16.83
C MET A 41 -4.13 5.98 -17.08
N THR A 42 -4.96 7.02 -17.08
CA THR A 42 -4.53 8.41 -17.01
C THR A 42 -3.89 8.73 -15.66
N ASP A 43 -3.13 9.82 -15.58
CA ASP A 43 -2.47 10.23 -14.33
C ASP A 43 -3.48 10.49 -13.20
N GLN A 44 -4.65 11.04 -13.55
CA GLN A 44 -5.75 11.22 -12.60
C GLN A 44 -6.27 9.88 -12.08
N GLU A 45 -6.54 8.92 -12.97
CA GLU A 45 -7.04 7.59 -12.56
C GLU A 45 -6.02 6.85 -11.69
N LYS A 46 -4.71 6.99 -11.97
CA LYS A 46 -3.65 6.42 -11.14
C LYS A 46 -3.60 7.05 -9.75
N ALA A 47 -3.76 8.37 -9.69
CA ALA A 47 -3.83 9.09 -8.42
C ALA A 47 -5.05 8.65 -7.61
N ASP A 48 -6.23 8.58 -8.23
CA ASP A 48 -7.46 8.11 -7.59
C ASP A 48 -7.30 6.68 -7.04
N TYR A 49 -6.70 5.76 -7.82
CA TYR A 49 -6.43 4.40 -7.38
C TYR A 49 -5.53 4.32 -6.14
N VAL A 50 -4.46 5.13 -6.08
CA VAL A 50 -3.58 5.15 -4.90
C VAL A 50 -4.31 5.67 -3.67
N LEU A 51 -5.16 6.68 -3.84
CA LEU A 51 -5.96 7.23 -2.73
C LEU A 51 -7.00 6.22 -2.22
N ASP A 52 -7.60 5.43 -3.10
CA ASP A 52 -8.53 4.37 -2.72
C ASP A 52 -7.82 3.21 -2.02
N TYR A 53 -6.63 2.81 -2.52
CA TYR A 53 -5.80 1.80 -1.86
C TYR A 53 -5.36 2.27 -0.46
N GLN A 54 -5.03 3.56 -0.31
CA GLN A 54 -4.70 4.13 0.99
C GLN A 54 -5.88 4.06 1.97
N GLN A 55 -7.11 4.37 1.52
CA GLN A 55 -8.29 4.25 2.38
C GLN A 55 -8.51 2.81 2.86
N LEU A 56 -8.24 1.82 2.01
CA LEU A 56 -8.27 0.41 2.41
C LEU A 56 -7.19 0.11 3.46
N ALA A 57 -5.97 0.59 3.24
CA ALA A 57 -4.86 0.42 4.19
C ALA A 57 -5.18 1.03 5.56
N ASP A 58 -5.80 2.21 5.59
CA ASP A 58 -6.21 2.87 6.83
C ASP A 58 -7.20 2.01 7.63
N GLY A 59 -8.12 1.31 6.95
CA GLY A 59 -9.11 0.46 7.60
C GLY A 59 -8.57 -0.88 8.12
N LEU A 60 -7.44 -1.35 7.59
CA LEU A 60 -6.87 -2.67 7.90
C LEU A 60 -5.65 -2.62 8.82
N THR A 61 -5.09 -1.44 9.05
CA THR A 61 -3.85 -1.24 9.80
C THR A 61 -4.10 -0.56 11.14
N SER A 62 -3.30 -0.91 12.14
CA SER A 62 -3.27 -0.22 13.44
C SER A 62 -1.90 0.34 13.74
N ALA A 63 -1.86 1.49 14.40
CA ALA A 63 -0.60 2.13 14.78
C ALA A 63 0.22 1.26 15.73
N GLU A 64 -0.42 0.58 16.68
CA GLU A 64 0.26 -0.30 17.63
C GLU A 64 1.01 -1.44 16.94
N ARG A 65 0.36 -2.13 15.99
CA ARG A 65 0.92 -3.32 15.35
C ARG A 65 1.81 -2.96 14.17
N ASP A 66 1.30 -2.15 13.25
CA ASP A 66 1.87 -1.99 11.90
C ASP A 66 2.82 -0.80 11.78
N LEU A 67 2.80 0.10 12.76
CA LEU A 67 3.77 1.19 12.89
C LEU A 67 4.71 0.91 14.07
N ILE A 68 4.23 1.07 15.30
CA ILE A 68 5.06 0.97 16.52
C ILE A 68 5.68 -0.42 16.69
N GLY A 69 4.93 -1.48 16.39
CA GLY A 69 5.42 -2.86 16.44
C GLY A 69 6.42 -3.23 15.33
N ALA A 70 6.49 -2.44 14.25
CA ALA A 70 7.32 -2.71 13.09
C ALA A 70 8.65 -1.93 13.09
N ILE A 71 8.64 -0.70 13.60
CA ILE A 71 9.82 0.18 13.61
C ILE A 71 10.89 -0.27 14.62
N PRO A 72 12.15 0.18 14.47
CA PRO A 72 13.19 -0.06 15.46
C PRO A 72 12.80 0.44 16.86
N GLU A 73 13.26 -0.24 17.91
CA GLU A 73 12.98 0.14 19.30
C GLU A 73 13.41 1.57 19.64
N THR A 74 14.46 2.08 19.00
CA THR A 74 14.94 3.45 19.16
C THR A 74 13.91 4.49 18.68
N ASP A 75 13.23 4.20 17.57
CA ASP A 75 12.25 5.09 16.95
C ASP A 75 10.95 5.06 17.77
N ALA A 76 10.53 3.85 18.19
CA ALA A 76 9.40 3.67 19.09
C ALA A 76 9.61 4.37 20.44
N ALA A 77 10.82 4.32 21.00
CA ALA A 77 11.17 5.04 22.22
C ALA A 77 11.12 6.56 22.03
N CYS A 78 11.63 7.07 20.90
CA CYS A 78 11.51 8.49 20.57
C CYS A 78 10.05 8.95 20.53
N ILE A 79 9.16 8.21 19.85
CA ILE A 79 7.73 8.52 19.78
C ILE A 79 7.11 8.53 21.18
N ARG A 80 7.46 7.54 22.02
CA ARG A 80 6.97 7.47 23.39
C ARG A 80 7.42 8.65 24.24
N ASP A 81 8.66 9.11 24.09
CA ASP A 81 9.22 10.22 24.85
C ASP A 81 8.74 11.60 24.34
N ALA A 82 8.39 11.69 23.06
CA ALA A 82 7.92 12.92 22.43
C ALA A 82 6.45 13.25 22.74
N LEU A 83 5.65 12.26 23.13
CA LEU A 83 4.23 12.38 23.42
C LEU A 83 3.94 12.26 24.92
N SER A 84 2.86 12.88 25.38
CA SER A 84 2.32 12.56 26.70
C SER A 84 1.77 11.12 26.75
N ASP A 85 1.60 10.58 27.95
CA ASP A 85 1.02 9.24 28.13
C ASP A 85 -0.36 9.10 27.47
N GLU A 86 -1.19 10.15 27.53
CA GLU A 86 -2.52 10.18 26.92
C GLU A 86 -2.44 10.19 25.39
N GLU A 87 -1.59 11.04 24.82
CA GLU A 87 -1.38 11.13 23.37
C GLU A 87 -0.80 9.84 22.79
N TYR A 88 0.16 9.22 23.48
CA TYR A 88 0.72 7.94 23.04
C TYR A 88 -0.31 6.81 23.10
N ASN A 89 -1.14 6.75 24.14
CA ASN A 89 -2.20 5.74 24.22
C ASN A 89 -3.27 5.97 23.14
N ALA A 90 -3.60 7.23 22.83
CA ALA A 90 -4.48 7.56 21.72
C ALA A 90 -3.88 7.16 20.37
N LEU A 91 -2.56 7.37 20.19
CA LEU A 91 -1.83 6.93 19.02
C LEU A 91 -1.94 5.42 18.84
N LEU A 92 -1.63 4.62 19.87
CA LEU A 92 -1.70 3.16 19.79
C LEU A 92 -3.10 2.63 19.45
N ALA A 93 -4.15 3.30 19.93
CA ALA A 93 -5.53 2.92 19.67
C ALA A 93 -6.03 3.29 18.25
N GLY A 94 -5.26 4.10 17.52
CA GLY A 94 -5.62 4.57 16.18
C GLY A 94 -5.09 3.71 15.03
N THR A 95 -5.41 4.13 13.82
CA THR A 95 -4.85 3.62 12.57
C THR A 95 -3.44 4.17 12.33
N VAL A 96 -2.67 3.55 11.43
CA VAL A 96 -1.35 4.08 11.02
C VAL A 96 -1.49 5.52 10.50
N ARG A 97 -2.54 5.79 9.70
CA ARG A 97 -2.82 7.15 9.21
C ARG A 97 -3.09 8.14 10.33
N GLU A 98 -3.93 7.79 11.30
CA GLU A 98 -4.23 8.68 12.43
C GLU A 98 -2.96 8.98 13.25
N ALA A 99 -2.11 7.99 13.47
CA ALA A 99 -0.86 8.14 14.21
C ALA A 99 0.11 9.12 13.54
N VAL A 100 0.33 8.97 12.24
CA VAL A 100 1.24 9.86 11.51
C VAL A 100 0.60 11.22 11.24
N ALA A 101 -0.75 11.30 11.20
CA ALA A 101 -1.45 12.57 11.04
C ALA A 101 -1.59 13.41 12.31
N ALA A 102 -1.55 12.78 13.48
CA ALA A 102 -1.82 13.46 14.73
C ALA A 102 -0.66 14.31 15.25
N SER A 103 0.58 14.14 14.78
CA SER A 103 1.71 14.87 15.36
C SER A 103 2.97 14.90 14.48
N ASP A 104 3.47 16.11 14.21
CA ASP A 104 4.81 16.34 13.62
C ASP A 104 5.92 15.65 14.45
N ALA A 105 5.71 15.51 15.75
CA ALA A 105 6.68 14.86 16.64
C ALA A 105 6.81 13.35 16.39
N VAL A 106 5.78 12.69 15.85
CA VAL A 106 5.85 11.28 15.46
C VAL A 106 6.67 11.14 14.19
N ALA A 107 6.44 12.02 13.21
CA ALA A 107 7.17 12.01 11.94
C ALA A 107 8.68 12.26 12.13
N ASP A 108 9.05 13.20 13.01
CA ASP A 108 10.46 13.51 13.30
C ASP A 108 11.23 12.38 14.00
N CYS A 109 10.51 11.41 14.60
CA CYS A 109 11.11 10.29 15.32
C CYS A 109 11.39 9.06 14.47
N ILE A 110 10.76 8.93 13.29
CA ILE A 110 10.86 7.72 12.48
C ILE A 110 12.03 7.87 11.50
N SER A 111 13.00 6.97 11.61
CA SER A 111 14.12 6.90 10.66
C SER A 111 13.68 6.38 9.29
N ASP A 112 14.51 6.54 8.26
CA ASP A 112 14.26 5.93 6.94
C ASP A 112 14.06 4.40 7.04
N GLU A 113 14.85 3.73 7.91
CA GLU A 113 14.70 2.31 8.22
C GLU A 113 13.34 2.02 8.89
N GLY A 114 12.91 2.87 9.82
CA GLY A 114 11.59 2.79 10.44
C GLY A 114 10.47 2.89 9.41
N TYR A 115 10.54 3.86 8.51
CA TYR A 115 9.55 4.01 7.42
C TYR A 115 9.54 2.79 6.50
N ALA A 116 10.70 2.23 6.15
CA ALA A 116 10.76 1.03 5.33
C ALA A 116 10.14 -0.19 6.02
N ARG A 117 10.39 -0.39 7.31
CA ARG A 117 9.78 -1.48 8.09
C ARG A 117 8.27 -1.32 8.25
N ALA A 118 7.81 -0.11 8.55
CA ALA A 118 6.39 0.20 8.64
C ALA A 118 5.67 -0.03 7.29
N PHE A 119 6.30 0.36 6.18
CA PHE A 119 5.79 0.12 4.84
C PHE A 119 5.61 -1.37 4.54
N VAL A 120 6.61 -2.20 4.83
CA VAL A 120 6.52 -3.65 4.66
C VAL A 120 5.42 -4.24 5.55
N SER A 121 5.35 -3.83 6.82
CA SER A 121 4.33 -4.32 7.76
C SER A 121 2.91 -3.96 7.32
N VAL A 122 2.69 -2.72 6.88
CA VAL A 122 1.40 -2.27 6.35
C VAL A 122 1.04 -3.04 5.09
N THR A 123 2.00 -3.29 4.20
CA THR A 123 1.78 -4.11 2.99
C THR A 123 1.40 -5.54 3.34
N GLU A 124 2.01 -6.15 4.36
CA GLU A 124 1.62 -7.48 4.85
C GLU A 124 0.22 -7.49 5.47
N ALA A 125 -0.15 -6.41 6.18
CA ALA A 125 -1.48 -6.28 6.78
C ALA A 125 -2.59 -6.15 5.73
N THR A 126 -2.33 -5.46 4.61
CA THR A 126 -3.31 -5.25 3.54
C THR A 126 -3.38 -6.41 2.55
N ASN A 127 -2.24 -6.97 2.17
CA ASN A 127 -2.13 -7.94 1.08
C ASN A 127 -1.95 -9.39 1.57
N GLY A 128 -1.77 -9.56 2.88
CA GLY A 128 -1.47 -10.84 3.52
C GLY A 128 0.03 -11.14 3.62
N PRO A 129 0.38 -12.31 4.17
CA PRO A 129 1.78 -12.65 4.47
C PRO A 129 2.68 -12.59 3.24
N LEU A 130 3.89 -12.02 3.40
CA LEU A 130 4.88 -11.93 2.34
C LEU A 130 6.07 -12.87 2.62
N SER A 131 6.68 -13.35 1.54
CA SER A 131 7.91 -14.14 1.59
C SER A 131 9.08 -13.29 2.09
N ASP A 132 10.12 -13.92 2.65
CA ASP A 132 11.33 -13.20 3.09
C ASP A 132 11.99 -12.42 1.94
N GLY A 133 11.97 -12.98 0.72
CA GLY A 133 12.51 -12.33 -0.47
C GLY A 133 11.71 -11.09 -0.86
N THR A 134 10.38 -11.19 -0.83
CA THR A 134 9.47 -10.07 -1.11
C THR A 134 9.63 -8.97 -0.06
N ARG A 135 9.69 -9.32 1.24
CA ARG A 135 9.93 -8.35 2.32
C ARG A 135 11.25 -7.61 2.14
N SER A 136 12.33 -8.32 1.83
CA SER A 136 13.65 -7.71 1.59
C SER A 136 13.60 -6.73 0.42
N CYS A 137 13.02 -7.14 -0.71
CA CYS A 137 12.91 -6.30 -1.90
C CYS A 137 12.05 -5.05 -1.64
N LEU A 138 10.91 -5.19 -0.96
CA LEU A 138 10.07 -4.05 -0.60
C LEU A 138 10.77 -3.07 0.34
N GLY A 139 11.58 -3.56 1.29
CA GLY A 139 12.42 -2.72 2.13
C GLY A 139 13.43 -1.89 1.32
N GLU A 140 14.10 -2.52 0.34
CA GLU A 140 15.03 -1.82 -0.55
C GLU A 140 14.33 -0.76 -1.43
N VAL A 141 13.14 -1.08 -1.96
CA VAL A 141 12.32 -0.11 -2.71
C VAL A 141 11.91 1.05 -1.82
N ALA A 142 11.48 0.77 -0.59
CA ALA A 142 11.06 1.77 0.39
C ALA A 142 12.20 2.76 0.74
N GLU A 143 13.40 2.25 0.99
CA GLU A 143 14.59 3.07 1.24
C GLU A 143 15.00 3.90 0.01
N ALA A 144 14.89 3.33 -1.19
CA ALA A 144 15.20 4.03 -2.44
C ALA A 144 14.16 5.10 -2.81
N ARG A 145 12.94 5.00 -2.27
CA ARG A 145 11.78 5.83 -2.63
C ARG A 145 11.13 6.47 -1.39
N PRO A 146 11.86 7.29 -0.61
CA PRO A 146 11.36 7.83 0.66
C PRO A 146 10.11 8.73 0.51
N ARG A 147 9.90 9.35 -0.66
CA ARG A 147 8.68 10.12 -0.94
C ARG A 147 7.45 9.25 -1.13
N PHE A 148 7.61 8.07 -1.72
CA PHE A 148 6.52 7.12 -1.94
C PHE A 148 6.06 6.50 -0.62
N THR A 149 7.01 6.09 0.22
CA THR A 149 6.71 5.57 1.56
C THR A 149 6.11 6.64 2.45
N ALA A 150 6.65 7.87 2.43
CA ALA A 150 6.07 8.98 3.17
C ALA A 150 4.62 9.30 2.74
N LEU A 151 4.29 9.16 1.46
CA LEU A 151 2.93 9.39 0.94
C LEU A 151 1.92 8.35 1.42
N ILE A 152 2.35 7.10 1.58
CA ILE A 152 1.52 6.03 2.15
C ILE A 152 1.32 6.21 3.66
N HIS A 153 2.25 6.88 4.33
CA HIS A 153 2.26 6.95 5.78
C HIS A 153 1.85 8.30 6.37
N ALA A 154 1.94 9.45 5.69
CA ALA A 154 1.74 10.76 6.33
C ALA A 154 0.76 11.69 5.60
N PRO A 155 0.07 12.61 6.31
CA PRO A 155 -0.61 13.75 5.70
C PRO A 155 0.33 14.84 5.18
N ALA A 156 1.63 14.54 4.97
CA ALA A 156 2.52 15.40 4.18
C ALA A 156 1.93 15.68 2.77
N TYR A 157 1.01 14.83 2.33
CA TYR A 157 0.13 15.09 1.21
C TYR A 157 -1.30 15.21 1.74
N ASP A 158 -1.73 16.44 2.02
CA ASP A 158 -3.12 16.78 1.74
C ASP A 158 -3.31 16.51 0.23
N PRO A 159 -4.07 15.47 -0.20
CA PRO A 159 -4.24 15.18 -1.62
C PRO A 159 -4.95 16.32 -2.36
N SER A 160 -5.55 17.27 -1.64
CA SER A 160 -6.07 18.52 -2.22
C SER A 160 -4.98 19.58 -2.51
N ALA A 161 -3.76 19.39 -2.00
CA ALA A 161 -2.63 20.30 -2.16
C ALA A 161 -1.56 19.83 -3.16
N ALA A 162 -1.59 18.56 -3.57
CA ALA A 162 -0.63 17.99 -4.51
C ALA A 162 -1.16 17.96 -5.95
N ASP A 163 -0.29 18.23 -6.92
CA ASP A 163 -0.64 18.14 -8.34
C ASP A 163 -0.78 16.65 -8.75
N ALA A 164 -1.75 16.35 -9.63
CA ALA A 164 -2.06 14.97 -10.04
C ALA A 164 -0.86 14.27 -10.69
N ALA A 165 0.03 15.03 -11.35
CA ALA A 165 1.27 14.52 -11.92
C ALA A 165 2.26 14.05 -10.84
N GLU A 166 2.35 14.76 -9.71
CA GLU A 166 3.24 14.39 -8.59
C GLU A 166 2.71 13.12 -7.90
N LEU A 167 1.39 13.03 -7.70
CA LEU A 167 0.75 11.82 -7.19
C LEU A 167 0.94 10.64 -8.15
N ALA A 168 0.85 10.85 -9.47
CA ALA A 168 1.08 9.80 -10.46
C ALA A 168 2.54 9.33 -10.53
N GLU A 169 3.51 10.23 -10.37
CA GLU A 169 4.94 9.86 -10.27
C GLU A 169 5.23 9.05 -9.00
N VAL A 170 4.61 9.41 -7.88
CA VAL A 170 4.68 8.64 -6.64
C VAL A 170 4.01 7.28 -6.82
N ALA A 171 2.81 7.25 -7.41
CA ALA A 171 2.07 6.02 -7.71
C ALA A 171 2.85 5.07 -8.64
N ALA A 172 3.60 5.60 -9.60
CA ALA A 172 4.47 4.82 -10.46
C ALA A 172 5.61 4.13 -9.68
N GLY A 173 6.10 4.75 -8.60
CA GLY A 173 7.02 4.10 -7.65
C GLY A 173 6.38 2.89 -6.96
N GLY A 174 5.07 2.92 -6.74
CA GLY A 174 4.30 1.78 -6.25
C GLY A 174 4.28 0.59 -7.19
N LEU A 175 4.50 0.76 -8.50
CA LEU A 175 4.62 -0.35 -9.44
C LEU A 175 5.89 -1.18 -9.22
N GLU A 176 6.97 -0.56 -8.75
CA GLU A 176 8.22 -1.28 -8.41
C GLU A 176 7.99 -2.28 -7.28
N THR A 177 7.01 -2.02 -6.40
CA THR A 177 6.63 -2.94 -5.32
C THR A 177 6.01 -4.24 -5.85
N TRP A 178 5.35 -4.21 -7.02
CA TRP A 178 4.81 -5.40 -7.67
C TRP A 178 5.88 -6.27 -8.31
N GLU A 179 7.03 -5.69 -8.69
CA GLU A 179 8.18 -6.45 -9.20
C GLU A 179 8.84 -7.29 -8.10
N CYS A 180 8.68 -6.88 -6.84
CA CYS A 180 9.14 -7.64 -5.68
C CYS A 180 8.27 -8.87 -5.38
N MET A 181 7.01 -8.88 -5.79
CA MET A 181 6.05 -9.90 -5.40
C MET A 181 6.11 -11.14 -6.31
N THR A 182 5.95 -12.31 -5.69
CA THR A 182 5.72 -13.56 -6.42
C THR A 182 4.34 -13.58 -7.06
N ALA A 183 4.14 -14.38 -8.10
CA ALA A 183 2.84 -14.50 -8.78
C ALA A 183 1.68 -14.87 -7.82
N GLU A 184 1.96 -15.66 -6.78
CA GLU A 184 0.96 -16.04 -5.77
C GLU A 184 0.60 -14.85 -4.85
N GLU A 185 1.58 -14.08 -4.40
CA GLU A 185 1.37 -12.86 -3.61
C GLU A 185 0.58 -11.80 -4.39
N ILE A 186 0.90 -11.64 -5.68
CA ILE A 186 0.17 -10.78 -6.61
C ILE A 186 -1.29 -11.23 -6.72
N GLN A 187 -1.53 -12.53 -6.90
CA GLN A 187 -2.87 -13.07 -7.02
C GLN A 187 -3.69 -12.87 -5.72
N ARG A 188 -3.09 -13.07 -4.55
CA ARG A 188 -3.75 -12.79 -3.26
C ARG A 188 -4.07 -11.30 -3.11
N THR A 189 -3.12 -10.44 -3.44
CA THR A 189 -3.29 -8.97 -3.38
C THR A 189 -4.45 -8.52 -4.27
N GLN A 190 -4.53 -9.06 -5.49
CA GLN A 190 -5.64 -8.78 -6.41
C GLN A 190 -6.98 -9.26 -5.85
N GLN A 191 -7.03 -10.46 -5.27
CA GLN A 191 -8.26 -10.97 -4.64
C GLN A 191 -8.71 -10.10 -3.45
N ALA A 192 -7.77 -9.63 -2.62
CA ALA A 192 -8.05 -8.73 -1.50
C ALA A 192 -8.57 -7.37 -2.00
N GLY A 193 -7.93 -6.79 -3.02
CA GLY A 193 -8.35 -5.53 -3.63
C GLY A 193 -9.75 -5.60 -4.25
N PHE A 194 -10.08 -6.68 -4.97
CA PHE A 194 -11.42 -6.84 -5.54
C PHE A 194 -12.50 -7.08 -4.48
N ALA A 195 -12.20 -7.80 -3.41
CA ALA A 195 -13.14 -7.98 -2.29
C ALA A 195 -13.41 -6.67 -1.53
N ALA A 196 -12.46 -5.74 -1.51
CA ALA A 196 -12.63 -4.41 -0.94
C ALA A 196 -13.50 -3.51 -1.82
N LEU A 197 -13.34 -3.56 -3.15
CA LEU A 197 -14.11 -2.76 -4.11
C LEU A 197 -15.57 -3.21 -4.32
N ALA A 198 -15.89 -4.45 -3.93
CA ALA A 198 -17.23 -5.02 -4.05
C ALA A 198 -18.17 -4.73 -2.86
N GLN A 199 -17.70 -3.98 -1.85
CA GLN A 199 -18.45 -3.57 -0.66
C GLN A 199 -18.92 -2.12 -0.78
#